data_AF-A0A820SWI7-F1
#
_entry.id   AF-A0A820SWI7-F1
#
_cell.length_a   1.000
_cell.length_b   1.000
_cell.length_c   1.000
_cell.angle_alpha   90.00
_cell.angle_beta   90.00
_cell.angle_gamma   90.00
#
_symmetry.space_group_name_H-M   'P 1'
#
loop_
_entity.id
_entity.type
_entity.pdbx_description
1 polymer ?
#
loop_
_entity_poly.entity_id
_entity_poly.type
_entity_poly.pdbx_seq_one_letter_code
_entity_poly.pdbx_strand_id
1 'polypeptide(L)'
;ANRTDFDLVTLVLYCHQLASALSYLESKKFVHRDIAARNVLVSNHESVKLADFGLSRQLTLDNSYYKASKGKLPIKWMAPESINFRRFTHLSDV
;
A
#
# COMPACT_ATOMS: atom_id res chain seq x y z
N ALA A 1 9.94 -27.48 -4.26
CA ALA A 1 9.67 -26.77 -2.99
C ALA A 1 8.31 -26.09 -3.12
N ASN A 2 7.32 -26.57 -2.37
CA ASN A 2 5.92 -26.13 -2.21
C ASN A 2 5.42 -24.98 -3.13
N ARG A 3 5.13 -25.29 -4.40
CA ARG A 3 4.13 -24.53 -5.16
C ARG A 3 2.79 -25.21 -4.91
N THR A 4 2.06 -24.74 -3.92
CA THR A 4 0.61 -24.81 -3.97
C THR A 4 0.21 -23.74 -4.99
N ASP A 5 -0.23 -24.14 -6.17
CA ASP A 5 -0.79 -23.19 -7.13
C ASP A 5 -2.04 -22.58 -6.50
N PHE A 6 -1.99 -21.28 -6.24
CA PHE A 6 -3.20 -20.53 -5.95
C PHE A 6 -4.00 -20.45 -7.24
N ASP A 7 -5.30 -20.76 -7.17
CA ASP A 7 -6.16 -20.50 -8.30
C ASP A 7 -6.27 -19.00 -8.55
N LEU A 8 -6.62 -18.66 -9.79
CA LEU A 8 -6.78 -17.27 -10.21
C LEU A 8 -7.86 -16.56 -9.37
N VAL A 9 -8.87 -17.30 -8.92
CA VAL A 9 -9.97 -16.78 -8.09
C VAL A 9 -9.44 -16.24 -6.77
N THR A 10 -8.57 -16.98 -6.10
CA THR A 10 -7.96 -16.59 -4.82
C THR A 10 -7.05 -15.38 -4.99
N LEU A 11 -6.25 -15.34 -6.06
CA LEU A 11 -5.40 -14.18 -6.36
C LEU A 11 -6.22 -12.91 -6.61
N VAL A 12 -7.32 -13.03 -7.37
CA VAL A 12 -8.25 -11.91 -7.61
C VAL A 12 -8.92 -11.47 -6.31
N LEU A 13 -9.33 -12.42 -5.47
CA LEU A 13 -9.90 -12.14 -4.16
C LEU A 13 -8.92 -11.34 -3.27
N TYR A 14 -7.64 -11.68 -3.28
CA TYR A 14 -6.62 -10.95 -2.53
C TYR A 14 -6.44 -9.53 -3.07
N CYS A 15 -6.33 -9.37 -4.39
CA CYS A 15 -6.24 -8.05 -5.02
C CYS A 15 -7.46 -7.17 -4.68
N HIS A 16 -8.66 -7.75 -4.70
CA HIS A 16 -9.90 -7.04 -4.34
C HIS A 16 -9.88 -6.56 -2.87
N GLN A 17 -9.45 -7.41 -1.94
CA GLN A 17 -9.34 -7.04 -0.52
C GLN A 17 -8.33 -5.92 -0.29
N LEU A 18 -7.17 -5.98 -0.97
CA LEU A 18 -6.14 -4.94 -0.88
C LEU A 18 -6.60 -3.63 -1.53
N ALA A 19 -7.25 -3.67 -2.69
CA ALA A 19 -7.85 -2.49 -3.31
C ALA A 19 -8.92 -1.84 -2.40
N SER A 20 -9.75 -2.67 -1.75
CA SER A 20 -10.73 -2.19 -0.76
C SER A 20 -10.05 -1.53 0.44
N ALA A 21 -8.93 -2.08 0.92
CA ALA A 21 -8.14 -1.47 1.99
C ALA A 21 -7.54 -0.11 1.56
N LEU A 22 -7.00 0.00 0.34
CA LEU A 22 -6.48 1.26 -0.20
C LEU A 22 -7.57 2.32 -0.35
N SER A 23 -8.74 1.95 -0.86
CA SER A 23 -9.90 2.85 -0.95
C SER A 23 -10.35 3.33 0.44
N TYR A 24 -10.31 2.45 1.45
CA TYR A 24 -10.57 2.85 2.83
C TYR A 24 -9.53 3.87 3.34
N LEU A 25 -8.24 3.64 3.13
CA LEU A 25 -7.19 4.58 3.54
C LEU A 25 -7.33 5.95 2.85
N GLU A 26 -7.64 5.96 1.55
CA GLU A 26 -7.93 7.18 0.80
C GLU A 26 -9.10 7.95 1.44
N SER A 27 -10.20 7.28 1.78
CA SER A 27 -11.36 7.90 2.46
C SER A 27 -11.00 8.52 3.82
N LYS A 28 -9.92 8.04 4.46
CA LYS A 28 -9.39 8.56 5.72
C LYS A 28 -8.27 9.60 5.53
N LYS A 29 -8.00 10.00 4.28
CA LYS A 29 -6.87 10.86 3.90
C LYS A 29 -5.55 10.32 4.44
N PHE A 30 -5.33 9.02 4.30
CA PHE A 30 -4.17 8.33 4.84
C PHE A 30 -3.35 7.69 3.72
N VAL A 31 -2.04 7.93 3.70
CA VAL A 31 -1.11 7.33 2.73
C VAL A 31 -0.25 6.29 3.43
N HIS A 32 -0.19 5.08 2.87
CA HIS A 32 0.54 3.95 3.44
C HIS A 32 2.05 4.08 3.21
N ARG A 33 2.46 4.41 1.97
CA ARG A 33 3.84 4.62 1.52
C ARG A 33 4.73 3.37 1.47
N ASP A 34 4.15 2.19 1.66
CA ASP A 34 4.87 0.91 1.51
C ASP A 34 3.93 -0.24 1.13
N ILE A 35 3.26 -0.10 -0.02
CA ILE A 35 2.40 -1.15 -0.56
C ILE A 35 3.26 -2.22 -1.23
N ALA A 36 3.41 -3.36 -0.56
CA ALA A 36 4.17 -4.49 -1.05
C ALA A 36 3.63 -5.80 -0.47
N ALA A 37 3.80 -6.91 -1.20
CA ALA A 37 3.33 -8.23 -0.76
C ALA A 37 3.89 -8.66 0.62
N ARG A 38 5.10 -8.23 0.97
CA ARG A 38 5.71 -8.48 2.30
C ARG A 38 4.93 -7.85 3.46
N ASN A 39 4.14 -6.82 3.19
CA ASN A 39 3.31 -6.08 4.15
C ASN A 39 1.85 -6.54 4.11
N VAL A 40 1.57 -7.68 3.47
CA VAL A 40 0.24 -8.30 3.44
C VAL A 40 0.25 -9.51 4.36
N LEU A 41 -0.61 -9.49 5.36
CA LEU A 41 -0.80 -10.62 6.28
C LEU A 41 -1.92 -11.52 5.77
N VAL A 42 -1.66 -12.81 5.71
CA VAL A 42 -2.67 -13.83 5.41
C VAL A 42 -3.27 -14.29 6.73
N SER A 43 -4.53 -13.94 6.97
CA SER A 43 -5.27 -14.38 8.17
C SER A 43 -5.77 -15.81 8.01
N ASN A 44 -6.27 -16.14 6.82
CA ASN A 44 -6.67 -17.49 6.40
C ASN A 44 -6.68 -17.53 4.85
N HIS A 45 -7.03 -18.67 4.25
CA HIS A 45 -6.98 -18.85 2.81
C HIS A 45 -7.81 -17.83 2.00
N GLU A 46 -8.88 -17.29 2.59
CA GLU A 46 -9.80 -16.36 1.93
C GLU A 46 -9.66 -14.92 2.45
N SER A 47 -8.72 -14.66 3.37
CA SER A 47 -8.62 -13.35 4.03
C SER A 47 -7.19 -12.85 4.15
N VAL A 48 -6.95 -11.69 3.52
CA VAL A 48 -5.70 -10.94 3.59
C VAL A 48 -5.93 -9.55 4.18
N LYS A 49 -4.91 -9.01 4.85
CA LYS A 49 -4.96 -7.69 5.48
C LYS A 49 -3.68 -6.91 5.16
N LEU A 50 -3.84 -5.66 4.78
CA LEU A 50 -2.72 -4.73 4.65
C LEU A 50 -2.18 -4.38 6.05
N ALA A 51 -0.86 -4.40 6.20
CA ALA A 51 -0.16 -4.19 7.46
C ALA A 51 1.09 -3.32 7.27
N ASP A 52 1.82 -3.09 8.36
CA ASP A 52 3.02 -2.25 8.45
C ASP A 52 2.80 -0.77 8.09
N PHE A 53 2.11 -0.08 9.00
CA PHE A 53 1.84 1.35 8.90
C PHE A 53 3.01 2.23 9.40
N GLY A 54 4.22 1.67 9.58
CA GLY A 54 5.36 2.39 10.17
C GLY A 54 5.81 3.61 9.37
N LEU A 55 5.62 3.58 8.05
CA LEU A 55 5.90 4.69 7.15
C LEU A 55 4.68 5.57 6.84
N SER A 56 3.50 5.19 7.30
CA SER A 56 2.26 5.81 6.87
C SER A 56 2.04 7.20 7.45
N ARG A 57 1.28 8.03 6.75
CA ARG A 57 1.04 9.44 7.13
C ARG A 57 -0.39 9.83 6.83
N GLN A 58 -0.99 10.57 7.76
CA GLN A 58 -2.25 11.27 7.50
C GLN A 58 -1.96 12.57 6.75
N LEU A 59 -2.73 12.82 5.70
CA LEU A 59 -2.73 14.08 4.97
C LEU A 59 -3.59 15.09 5.73
N THR A 60 -3.11 16.33 5.82
CA THR A 60 -3.89 17.41 6.43
C THR A 60 -4.99 17.88 5.47
N LEU A 61 -6.00 18.58 5.98
CA LEU A 61 -7.09 19.10 5.14
C LEU A 61 -6.58 20.01 4.02
N ASP A 62 -5.54 20.80 4.32
CA ASP A 62 -4.99 21.81 3.41
C ASP A 62 -3.94 21.26 2.44
N ASN A 63 -3.50 20.01 2.61
CA ASN A 63 -2.40 19.47 1.82
C ASN A 63 -2.76 18.12 1.19
N SER A 64 -2.77 18.08 -0.14
CA SER A 64 -3.13 16.90 -0.92
C SER A 64 -2.02 15.84 -0.99
N TYR A 65 -0.85 16.12 -0.43
CA TYR A 65 0.30 15.21 -0.45
C TYR A 65 1.19 15.35 0.79
N TYR A 66 1.90 14.28 1.14
CA TYR A 66 2.96 14.29 2.14
C TYR A 66 4.32 14.41 1.46
N LYS A 67 5.18 15.33 1.92
CA LYS A 67 6.57 15.43 1.48
C LYS A 67 7.49 14.83 2.52
N ALA A 68 8.11 13.69 2.20
CA ALA A 68 9.02 13.04 3.15
C ALA A 68 10.37 13.77 3.21
N SER A 69 10.94 13.83 4.42
CA SER A 69 12.33 14.20 4.64
C SER A 69 13.29 13.08 4.20
N LYS A 70 14.60 13.24 4.45
CA LYS A 70 15.60 12.20 4.14
C LYS A 70 15.32 10.91 4.92
N GLY A 71 15.59 9.76 4.30
CA GLY A 71 15.30 8.44 4.86
C GLY A 71 15.34 7.32 3.82
N LYS A 72 15.45 6.07 4.28
CA LYS A 72 15.34 4.86 3.44
C LYS A 72 13.89 4.66 3.02
N LEU A 73 13.67 4.36 1.74
CA LEU A 73 12.34 4.19 1.14
C LEU A 73 12.34 2.97 0.20
N PRO A 74 11.19 2.31 -0.01
CA PRO A 74 11.08 1.09 -0.82
C PRO A 74 11.04 1.40 -2.33
N ILE A 75 12.16 1.86 -2.91
CA ILE A 75 12.25 2.43 -4.27
C ILE A 75 11.53 1.60 -5.35
N LYS A 76 11.61 0.27 -5.31
CA LYS A 76 11.02 -0.61 -6.33
C LYS A 76 9.48 -0.63 -6.35
N TRP A 77 8.83 -0.15 -5.28
CA TRP A 77 7.37 -0.10 -5.12
C TRP A 77 6.82 1.34 -5.15
N MET A 78 7.66 2.32 -5.46
CA MET A 78 7.27 3.73 -5.41
C MET A 78 6.85 4.24 -6.78
N ALA A 79 5.83 5.09 -6.79
CA ALA A 79 5.47 5.87 -7.97
C ALA A 79 6.61 6.84 -8.39
N PRO A 80 6.73 7.19 -9.69
CA PRO A 80 7.81 8.03 -10.20
C PRO A 80 7.93 9.39 -9.49
N GLU A 81 6.81 10.04 -9.17
CA GLU A 81 6.77 11.30 -8.45
C GLU A 81 7.26 11.17 -7.00
N SER A 82 7.04 10.01 -6.37
CA SER A 82 7.55 9.72 -5.03
C SER A 82 9.07 9.51 -5.06
N ILE A 83 9.60 8.92 -6.13
CA ILE A 83 11.04 8.75 -6.32
C ILE A 83 11.70 10.11 -6.56
N ASN A 84 11.17 10.89 -7.51
CA ASN A 84 11.79 12.13 -7.98
C ASN A 84 11.65 13.27 -6.96
N PHE A 85 10.50 13.36 -6.28
CA PHE A 85 10.15 14.54 -5.46
C PHE A 85 9.86 14.22 -3.99
N ARG A 86 9.95 12.94 -3.59
CA ARG A 86 9.56 12.47 -2.24
C ARG A 86 8.13 12.88 -1.86
N ARG A 87 7.26 13.00 -2.86
CA ARG A 87 5.86 13.38 -2.74
C ARG A 87 5.00 12.11 -2.73
N PHE A 88 4.19 11.97 -1.69
CA PHE A 88 3.32 10.82 -1.47
C PHE A 88 1.86 11.28 -1.42
N THR A 89 1.02 10.62 -2.17
CA THR A 89 -0.42 10.84 -2.27
C THR A 89 -1.13 9.49 -2.15
N HIS A 90 -2.46 9.49 -2.08
CA HIS A 90 -3.23 8.25 -2.24
C HIS A 90 -2.96 7.59 -3.61
N LEU A 91 -2.78 8.40 -4.67
CA LEU A 91 -2.43 7.90 -6.00
C LEU A 91 -1.06 7.23 -6.08
N SER A 92 -0.11 7.60 -5.22
CA SER A 92 1.20 6.93 -5.17
C SER A 92 1.17 5.57 -4.47
N ASP A 93 0.07 5.24 -3.77
CA ASP A 93 -0.16 3.91 -3.19
C ASP A 93 -0.95 2.98 -4.15
N VAL A 94 -1.36 3.49 -5.33
CA VAL A 94 -2.04 2.75 -6.41
C VAL A 94 -1.02 2.33 -7.48
#